data_AF-A0AAD4U733-F1
#
_entry.id   AF-A0AAD4U733-F1
#
_cell.length_a   1.000
_cell.length_b   1.000
_cell.length_c   1.000
_cell.angle_alpha   90.00
_cell.angle_beta   90.00
_cell.angle_gamma   90.00
#
_symmetry.space_group_name_H-M   'P 1'
#
loop_
_entity.id
_entity.type
_entity.pdbx_description
1 polymer ?
#
loop_
_entity_poly.entity_id
_entity_poly.type
_entity_poly.pdbx_seq_one_letter_code
_entity_poly.pdbx_strand_id
1 'polypeptide(L)'
;MAAGTLYTYRENWRAFKALIATQYSGAQVPAFEGDDGFCVLESNAIAYYVSDEELRGSTPEAAAQVVQWVSFTDSDIVPIASTWVFPTLGIMHHNKQARENAKEEVRRILGLLDAHLKTRTFLVGERVTLADVTVVCTLLWLYKQVLEPSFRQAFPNTNL
;
A
#
# COMPACT_ATOMS: atom_id res chain seq x y z
N MET A 1 -9.81 1.35 19.29
CA MET A 1 -9.92 0.29 18.27
C MET A 1 -11.39 0.21 17.85
N ALA A 2 -11.71 0.57 16.61
CA ALA A 2 -13.05 0.37 16.09
C ALA A 2 -13.32 -1.14 16.01
N ALA A 3 -14.41 -1.59 16.61
CA ALA A 3 -14.89 -2.95 16.46
C ALA A 3 -15.82 -2.99 15.23
N GLY A 4 -15.52 -3.88 14.31
CA GLY A 4 -16.29 -4.11 13.10
C GLY A 4 -15.61 -5.19 12.28
N THR A 5 -16.30 -5.74 11.31
CA THR A 5 -15.70 -6.77 10.47
C THR A 5 -15.16 -6.09 9.22
N LEU A 6 -13.94 -6.44 8.83
CA LEU A 6 -13.49 -6.22 7.46
C LEU A 6 -14.35 -7.10 6.55
N TYR A 7 -15.51 -6.56 6.19
CA TYR A 7 -16.53 -7.30 5.50
C TYR A 7 -16.16 -7.43 4.03
N THR A 8 -15.74 -8.63 3.67
CA THR A 8 -16.48 -9.30 2.61
C THR A 8 -17.81 -9.82 3.22
N TYR A 9 -18.82 -8.95 3.22
CA TYR A 9 -20.26 -9.02 3.62
C TYR A 9 -20.71 -9.25 5.08
N ARG A 10 -21.70 -8.45 5.54
CA ARG A 10 -22.75 -8.92 6.48
C ARG A 10 -24.14 -8.90 5.81
N GLU A 11 -24.76 -10.09 5.77
CA GLU A 11 -26.08 -10.48 5.24
C GLU A 11 -26.89 -9.49 4.34
N ASN A 12 -27.04 -9.81 3.02
CA ASN A 12 -28.35 -9.89 2.32
C ASN A 12 -29.04 -8.57 1.85
N TRP A 13 -29.90 -8.49 0.81
CA TRP A 13 -29.78 -8.78 -0.62
C TRP A 13 -29.49 -7.51 -1.48
N ARG A 14 -29.44 -6.32 -0.85
CA ARG A 14 -29.33 -5.02 -1.57
C ARG A 14 -27.89 -4.60 -1.83
N ALA A 15 -26.97 -4.89 -0.90
CA ALA A 15 -25.53 -4.66 -1.07
C ALA A 15 -24.95 -5.45 -2.27
N PHE A 16 -25.60 -6.55 -2.63
CA PHE A 16 -25.23 -7.37 -3.78
C PHE A 16 -25.14 -6.58 -5.07
N LYS A 17 -26.03 -5.63 -5.37
CA LYS A 17 -26.05 -5.02 -6.72
C LYS A 17 -24.81 -4.20 -7.05
N ALA A 18 -24.23 -3.50 -6.07
CA ALA A 18 -23.07 -2.64 -6.29
C ALA A 18 -21.76 -3.44 -6.31
N LEU A 19 -21.62 -4.40 -5.39
CA LEU A 19 -20.50 -5.36 -5.38
C LEU A 19 -20.54 -6.27 -6.62
N ILE A 20 -21.75 -6.61 -7.10
CA ILE A 20 -21.99 -7.31 -8.37
C ILE A 20 -21.68 -6.40 -9.57
N ALA A 21 -22.03 -5.12 -9.54
CA ALA A 21 -21.74 -4.19 -10.64
C ALA A 21 -20.24 -3.90 -10.77
N THR A 22 -19.50 -3.70 -9.68
CA THR A 22 -18.03 -3.61 -9.69
C THR A 22 -17.38 -4.92 -10.18
N GLN A 23 -18.02 -6.06 -9.86
CA GLN A 23 -17.65 -7.40 -10.34
C GLN A 23 -17.96 -7.65 -11.83
N TYR A 24 -18.86 -6.88 -12.45
CA TYR A 24 -19.13 -6.96 -13.90
C TYR A 24 -18.48 -5.84 -14.73
N SER A 25 -18.10 -4.71 -14.12
CA SER A 25 -17.42 -3.60 -14.79
C SER A 25 -15.89 -3.65 -14.70
N GLY A 26 -15.33 -4.51 -13.85
CA GLY A 26 -13.88 -4.66 -13.67
C GLY A 26 -13.26 -3.70 -12.65
N ALA A 27 -14.07 -3.10 -11.78
CA ALA A 27 -13.60 -2.19 -10.73
C ALA A 27 -13.25 -2.97 -9.43
N GLN A 28 -12.11 -2.67 -8.80
CA GLN A 28 -11.75 -3.18 -7.47
C GLN A 28 -12.23 -2.21 -6.39
N VAL A 29 -12.81 -2.72 -5.30
CA VAL A 29 -13.13 -1.92 -4.11
C VAL A 29 -12.91 -2.72 -2.82
N PRO A 30 -11.95 -2.35 -1.97
CA PRO A 30 -11.93 -2.73 -0.56
C PRO A 30 -13.21 -2.20 0.10
N ALA A 31 -13.87 -2.99 0.96
CA ALA A 31 -15.06 -2.58 1.70
C ALA A 31 -14.99 -3.00 3.17
N PHE A 32 -15.45 -2.13 4.07
CA PHE A 32 -15.61 -2.37 5.50
C PHE A 32 -17.01 -1.92 5.91
N GLU A 33 -17.58 -2.61 6.90
CA GLU A 33 -18.82 -2.23 7.56
C GLU A 33 -18.65 -2.38 9.09
N GLY A 34 -19.05 -1.37 9.85
CA GLY A 34 -19.02 -1.37 11.31
C GLY A 34 -20.21 -2.14 11.88
N ASP A 35 -20.13 -2.57 13.15
CA ASP A 35 -21.26 -3.22 13.82
C ASP A 35 -22.49 -2.29 13.98
N ASP A 36 -22.27 -0.98 13.84
CA ASP A 36 -23.27 0.08 13.79
C ASP A 36 -23.84 0.35 12.38
N GLY A 37 -23.42 -0.42 11.37
CA GLY A 37 -23.80 -0.26 9.96
C GLY A 37 -22.99 0.81 9.20
N PHE A 38 -21.89 1.33 9.79
CA PHE A 38 -21.02 2.28 9.10
C PHE A 38 -20.21 1.61 7.98
N CYS A 39 -20.44 1.95 6.71
CA CYS A 39 -19.68 1.40 5.59
C CYS A 39 -18.58 2.35 5.09
N VAL A 40 -17.38 1.84 4.82
CA VAL A 40 -16.28 2.57 4.15
C VAL A 40 -15.62 1.71 3.07
N LEU A 41 -15.38 2.30 1.90
CA LEU A 41 -14.70 1.69 0.76
C LEU A 41 -13.26 2.23 0.68
N GLU A 42 -12.42 1.65 -0.17
CA GLU A 42 -11.00 1.99 -0.37
C GLU A 42 -10.08 1.53 0.77
N SER A 43 -8.97 0.89 0.41
CA SER A 43 -8.08 0.23 1.38
C SER A 43 -7.48 1.22 2.36
N ASN A 44 -7.10 2.40 1.87
CA ASN A 44 -6.52 3.44 2.70
C ASN A 44 -7.52 4.02 3.70
N ALA A 45 -8.77 4.21 3.28
CA ALA A 45 -9.82 4.73 4.16
C ALA A 45 -10.27 3.70 5.20
N ILE A 46 -10.35 2.43 4.81
CA ILE A 46 -10.56 1.32 5.75
C ILE A 46 -9.43 1.24 6.75
N ALA A 47 -8.17 1.24 6.29
CA ALA A 47 -6.99 1.19 7.14
C ALA A 47 -6.96 2.38 8.11
N TYR A 48 -7.29 3.58 7.64
CA TYR A 48 -7.46 4.75 8.49
C TYR A 48 -8.55 4.53 9.52
N TYR A 49 -9.75 4.10 9.12
CA TYR A 49 -10.89 3.94 10.01
C TYR A 49 -10.65 2.93 11.15
N VAL A 50 -10.01 1.80 10.86
CA VAL A 50 -9.73 0.77 11.87
C VAL A 50 -8.53 1.10 12.77
N SER A 51 -7.69 2.05 12.35
CA SER A 51 -6.50 2.50 13.10
C SER A 51 -6.84 3.35 14.32
N ASP A 52 -5.94 3.38 15.30
CA ASP A 52 -5.99 4.32 16.41
C ASP A 52 -5.35 5.69 16.05
N GLU A 53 -5.37 6.62 16.99
CA GLU A 53 -4.78 7.97 16.80
C GLU A 53 -3.27 7.92 16.53
N GLU A 54 -2.57 6.97 17.13
CA GLU A 54 -1.13 6.88 17.01
C GLU A 54 -0.71 6.37 15.62
N LEU A 55 -1.42 5.38 15.07
CA LEU A 55 -1.23 4.89 13.71
C LEU A 55 -1.59 5.94 12.65
N ARG A 56 -2.54 6.83 12.94
CA ARG A 56 -2.94 7.93 12.06
C ARG A 56 -2.01 9.14 12.14
N GLY A 57 -1.19 9.23 13.19
CA GLY A 57 -0.36 10.38 13.51
C GLY A 57 -1.01 11.27 14.57
N SER A 58 -0.38 11.37 15.74
CA SER A 58 -0.91 12.08 16.92
C SER A 58 -0.83 13.60 16.87
N THR A 59 -0.11 14.17 15.89
CA THR A 59 -0.07 15.62 15.64
C THR A 59 -0.50 15.91 14.21
N PRO A 60 -0.97 17.15 13.91
CA PRO A 60 -1.30 17.54 12.54
C PRO A 60 -0.15 17.32 11.56
N GLU A 61 1.09 17.57 11.98
CA GLU A 61 2.29 17.35 11.17
C GLU A 61 2.52 15.86 10.90
N ALA A 62 2.39 15.01 11.92
CA ALA A 62 2.55 13.56 11.76
C ALA A 62 1.45 12.98 10.87
N ALA A 63 0.19 13.39 11.06
CA ALA A 63 -0.92 12.96 10.23
C ALA A 63 -0.74 13.36 8.76
N ALA A 64 -0.25 14.58 8.51
CA ALA A 64 0.08 15.03 7.16
C ALA A 64 1.21 14.20 6.53
N GLN A 65 2.24 13.84 7.30
CA GLN A 65 3.31 12.95 6.83
C GLN A 65 2.81 11.54 6.56
N VAL A 66 1.88 11.01 7.36
CA VAL A 66 1.24 9.71 7.09
C VAL A 66 0.51 9.75 5.75
N VAL A 67 -0.33 10.77 5.53
CA VAL A 67 -1.04 10.95 4.24
C VAL A 67 -0.08 11.10 3.07
N GLN A 68 1.05 11.82 3.25
CA GLN A 68 2.09 11.95 2.23
C GLN A 68 2.62 10.59 1.78
N TRP A 69 2.97 9.71 2.71
CA TRP A 69 3.51 8.39 2.39
C TRP A 69 2.48 7.46 1.75
N VAL A 70 1.23 7.49 2.23
CA VAL A 70 0.12 6.74 1.63
C VAL A 70 -0.17 7.21 0.20
N SER A 71 -0.11 8.52 -0.04
CA SER A 71 -0.31 9.06 -1.39
C SER A 71 0.84 8.68 -2.32
N PHE A 72 2.08 8.78 -1.83
CA PHE A 72 3.29 8.42 -2.55
C PHE A 72 3.31 6.94 -2.97
N THR A 73 2.80 6.03 -2.12
CA THR A 73 2.71 4.62 -2.47
C THR A 73 1.80 4.39 -3.67
N ASP A 74 0.63 5.03 -3.69
CA ASP A 74 -0.36 4.84 -4.74
C ASP A 74 0.08 5.46 -6.08
N SER A 75 0.73 6.62 -6.03
CA SER A 75 1.17 7.34 -7.23
C SER A 75 2.47 6.80 -7.83
N ASP A 76 3.46 6.52 -6.99
CA ASP A 76 4.82 6.27 -7.46
C ASP A 76 5.17 4.78 -7.38
N ILE A 77 4.77 4.07 -6.32
CA ILE A 77 5.22 2.70 -6.08
C ILE A 77 4.30 1.68 -6.76
N VAL A 78 2.98 1.79 -6.61
CA VAL A 78 2.01 0.80 -7.13
C VAL A 78 2.14 0.59 -8.66
N PRO A 79 2.21 1.64 -9.51
CA PRO A 79 2.26 1.44 -10.95
C PRO A 79 3.55 0.75 -11.42
N ILE A 80 4.69 1.12 -10.83
CA ILE A 80 5.99 0.55 -11.20
C ILE A 80 6.16 -0.86 -10.65
N ALA A 81 5.66 -1.10 -9.43
CA ALA A 81 5.66 -2.42 -8.82
C ALA A 81 4.82 -3.38 -9.66
N SER A 82 3.64 -2.94 -10.07
CA SER A 82 2.76 -3.71 -10.96
C SER A 82 3.42 -3.99 -12.30
N THR A 83 4.07 -2.98 -12.91
CA THR A 83 4.76 -3.14 -14.21
C THR A 83 5.88 -4.18 -14.15
N TRP A 84 6.63 -4.23 -13.04
CA TRP A 84 7.73 -5.18 -12.90
C TRP A 84 7.26 -6.57 -12.43
N VAL A 85 6.31 -6.63 -11.48
CA VAL A 85 5.86 -7.89 -10.85
C VAL A 85 4.81 -8.64 -11.68
N PHE A 86 3.84 -7.96 -12.29
CA PHE A 86 2.73 -8.66 -12.96
C PHE A 86 3.19 -9.59 -14.10
N PRO A 87 4.25 -9.25 -14.88
CA PRO A 87 4.83 -10.20 -15.83
C PRO A 87 5.47 -11.44 -15.17
N THR A 88 6.01 -11.36 -13.95
CA THR A 88 6.56 -12.53 -13.24
C THR A 88 5.46 -13.46 -12.72
N LEU A 89 4.25 -12.94 -12.54
CA LEU A 89 3.05 -13.68 -12.14
C LEU A 89 2.20 -14.15 -13.34
N GLY A 90 2.59 -13.81 -14.57
CA GLY A 90 1.83 -14.16 -15.79
C GLY A 90 0.55 -13.34 -16.01
N ILE A 91 0.34 -12.25 -15.27
CA ILE A 91 -0.85 -11.38 -15.36
C ILE A 91 -0.77 -10.46 -16.59
N MET A 92 0.44 -10.03 -16.96
CA MET A 92 0.69 -9.16 -18.11
C MET A 92 1.79 -9.72 -19.01
N HIS A 93 1.77 -9.32 -20.28
CA HIS A 93 2.84 -9.69 -21.21
C HIS A 93 4.18 -9.03 -20.82
N HIS A 94 5.28 -9.73 -21.06
CA HIS A 94 6.60 -9.20 -20.78
C HIS A 94 6.96 -8.10 -21.78
N ASN A 95 7.20 -6.89 -21.29
CA ASN A 95 7.76 -5.80 -22.07
C ASN A 95 9.13 -5.45 -21.48
N LYS A 96 10.20 -5.79 -22.20
CA LYS A 96 11.58 -5.59 -21.75
C LYS A 96 11.88 -4.12 -21.45
N GLN A 97 11.44 -3.18 -22.29
CA GLN A 97 11.70 -1.76 -22.07
C GLN A 97 10.96 -1.24 -20.84
N ALA A 98 9.68 -1.57 -20.70
CA ALA A 98 8.87 -1.18 -19.54
C ALA A 98 9.45 -1.76 -18.24
N ARG A 99 9.96 -3.00 -18.27
CA ARG A 99 10.59 -3.64 -17.12
C ARG A 99 11.88 -2.95 -16.71
N GLU A 100 12.79 -2.67 -17.63
CA GLU A 100 14.04 -2.00 -17.28
C GLU A 100 13.80 -0.56 -16.80
N ASN A 101 12.84 0.16 -17.38
CA ASN A 101 12.41 1.47 -16.85
C ASN A 101 11.85 1.35 -15.42
N ALA A 102 11.00 0.36 -15.17
CA ALA A 102 10.44 0.12 -13.83
C ALA A 102 11.53 -0.24 -12.81
N LYS A 103 12.58 -0.96 -13.21
CA LYS A 103 13.73 -1.24 -12.33
C LYS A 103 14.45 0.02 -11.90
N GLU A 104 14.78 0.91 -12.84
CA GLU A 104 15.45 2.17 -12.50
C GLU A 104 14.59 3.04 -11.58
N GLU A 105 13.28 3.07 -11.83
CA GLU A 105 12.36 3.81 -10.98
C GLU A 105 12.24 3.20 -9.58
N VAL A 106 12.19 1.87 -9.47
CA VAL A 106 12.24 1.20 -8.16
C VAL A 106 13.57 1.49 -7.45
N ARG A 107 14.72 1.54 -8.15
CA ARG A 107 15.98 1.96 -7.52
C ARG A 107 15.90 3.39 -6.99
N ARG A 108 15.30 4.31 -7.73
CA ARG A 108 15.09 5.70 -7.28
C ARG A 108 14.26 5.74 -6.00
N ILE A 109 13.16 4.99 -5.96
CA ILE A 109 12.27 4.92 -4.79
C ILE A 109 12.97 4.30 -3.58
N LEU A 110 13.66 3.17 -3.76
CA LEU A 110 14.41 2.53 -2.67
C LEU A 110 15.52 3.44 -2.15
N GLY A 111 16.17 4.21 -3.01
CA GLY A 111 17.18 5.21 -2.62
C GLY A 111 16.59 6.39 -1.86
N LEU A 112 15.39 6.85 -2.23
CA LEU A 112 14.67 7.89 -1.49
C LEU A 112 14.31 7.40 -0.08
N LEU A 113 13.76 6.19 0.02
CA LEU A 113 13.44 5.55 1.30
C LEU A 113 14.71 5.35 2.14
N ASP A 114 15.81 4.92 1.53
CA ASP A 114 17.08 4.66 2.24
C ASP A 114 17.63 5.94 2.85
N ALA A 115 17.62 7.03 2.08
CA ALA A 115 18.04 8.35 2.55
C ALA A 115 17.14 8.88 3.69
N HIS A 116 15.82 8.65 3.59
CA HIS A 116 14.88 9.07 4.63
C HIS A 116 15.05 8.29 5.94
N LEU A 117 15.27 6.98 5.83
CA LEU A 117 15.43 6.04 6.96
C LEU A 117 16.84 6.03 7.56
N LYS A 118 17.82 6.68 6.91
CA LYS A 118 19.20 6.74 7.41
C LYS A 118 19.34 7.20 8.87
N THR A 119 18.45 8.08 9.32
CA THR A 119 18.44 8.61 10.70
C THR A 119 17.09 8.43 11.39
N ARG A 120 16.25 7.51 10.89
CA ARG A 120 14.88 7.30 11.39
C ARG A 120 14.60 5.82 11.47
N THR A 121 13.94 5.39 12.54
CA THR A 121 13.52 3.98 12.66
C THR A 121 12.29 3.69 11.80
N PHE A 122 11.39 4.68 11.67
CA PHE A 122 10.13 4.59 10.93
C PHE A 122 9.94 5.80 10.02
N LEU A 123 8.96 5.73 9.12
CA LEU A 123 8.71 6.78 8.14
C LEU A 123 8.18 8.08 8.76
N VAL A 124 7.44 7.98 9.86
CA VAL A 124 6.81 9.11 10.55
C VAL A 124 7.00 8.98 12.06
N GLY A 125 7.71 9.94 12.66
CA GLY A 125 8.12 9.85 14.06
C GLY A 125 9.04 8.64 14.33
N GLU A 126 9.08 8.19 15.59
CA GLU A 126 9.87 7.03 16.01
C GLU A 126 8.97 5.85 16.42
N ARG A 127 7.89 5.64 15.67
CA ARG A 127 6.95 4.53 15.86
C ARG A 127 6.29 4.12 14.55
N VAL A 128 5.74 2.90 14.53
CA VAL A 128 4.94 2.42 13.40
C VAL A 128 3.68 3.27 13.24
N THR A 129 3.42 3.65 11.99
CA THR A 129 2.22 4.36 11.54
C THR A 129 1.65 3.71 10.28
N LEU A 130 0.51 4.22 9.79
CA LEU A 130 -0.04 3.79 8.50
C LEU A 130 0.92 4.04 7.33
N ALA A 131 1.83 5.01 7.44
CA ALA A 131 2.87 5.19 6.42
C ALA A 131 3.69 3.92 6.21
N ASP A 132 4.20 3.35 7.32
CA ASP A 132 5.03 2.16 7.31
C ASP A 132 4.25 0.96 6.79
N VAL A 133 3.02 0.76 7.30
CA VAL A 133 2.15 -0.34 6.89
C VAL A 133 1.87 -0.28 5.38
N THR A 134 1.49 0.88 4.85
CA THR A 134 1.16 1.03 3.42
C THR A 134 2.38 0.86 2.52
N VAL A 135 3.53 1.47 2.86
CA VAL A 135 4.77 1.33 2.09
C VAL A 135 5.25 -0.12 2.07
N VAL A 136 5.28 -0.78 3.22
CA VAL A 136 5.71 -2.19 3.32
C VAL A 136 4.75 -3.10 2.55
N CYS A 137 3.43 -2.92 2.67
CA CYS A 137 2.45 -3.72 1.93
C CYS A 137 2.63 -3.58 0.41
N THR A 138 2.94 -2.37 -0.05
CA THR A 138 3.13 -2.08 -1.47
C THR A 138 4.43 -2.69 -2.01
N LEU A 139 5.51 -2.62 -1.22
CA LEU A 139 6.82 -3.17 -1.59
C LEU A 139 6.90 -4.70 -1.45
N LEU A 140 5.98 -5.32 -0.71
CA LEU A 140 6.02 -6.76 -0.37
C LEU A 140 6.23 -7.66 -1.60
N TRP A 141 5.48 -7.41 -2.68
CA TRP A 141 5.57 -8.22 -3.89
C TRP A 141 6.88 -8.00 -4.65
N LEU A 142 7.42 -6.79 -4.66
CA LEU A 142 8.75 -6.52 -5.21
C LEU A 142 9.82 -7.33 -4.46
N TYR A 143 9.80 -7.28 -3.12
CA TYR A 143 10.73 -8.03 -2.27
C TYR A 143 10.64 -9.55 -2.45
N LYS A 144 9.43 -10.09 -2.62
CA LYS A 144 9.22 -11.52 -2.81
C LYS A 144 9.61 -12.03 -4.20
N GLN A 145 9.45 -11.20 -5.24
CA GLN A 145 9.52 -11.67 -6.63
C GLN A 145 10.80 -11.27 -7.35
N VAL A 146 11.31 -10.06 -7.13
CA VAL A 146 12.29 -9.45 -8.04
C VAL A 146 13.47 -8.73 -7.37
N LEU A 147 13.37 -8.33 -6.10
CA LEU A 147 14.45 -7.67 -5.37
C LEU A 147 15.43 -8.69 -4.79
N GLU A 148 16.22 -9.30 -5.66
CA GLU A 148 17.34 -10.17 -5.29
C GLU A 148 18.39 -9.44 -4.44
N PRO A 149 19.20 -10.18 -3.64
CA PRO A 149 20.19 -9.59 -2.74
C PRO A 149 21.14 -8.58 -3.44
N SER A 150 21.62 -8.91 -4.64
CA SER A 150 22.48 -8.04 -5.46
C SER A 150 21.83 -6.72 -5.85
N PHE A 151 20.51 -6.70 -6.05
CA PHE A 151 19.78 -5.49 -6.40
C PHE A 151 19.55 -4.60 -5.17
N ARG A 152 19.14 -5.20 -4.05
CA ARG A 152 18.75 -4.45 -2.85
C ARG A 152 19.91 -4.06 -1.94
N GLN A 153 21.09 -4.66 -2.08
CA GLN A 153 22.27 -4.38 -1.23
C GLN A 153 22.66 -2.90 -1.15
N ALA A 154 22.31 -2.10 -2.18
CA ALA A 154 22.59 -0.67 -2.22
C ALA A 154 21.72 0.17 -1.26
N PHE A 155 20.66 -0.42 -0.68
CA PHE A 155 19.66 0.27 0.13
C PHE A 155 19.54 -0.38 1.53
N PRO A 156 20.62 -0.41 2.33
CA PRO A 156 20.65 -1.13 3.60
C PRO A 156 19.58 -0.64 4.58
N ASN A 157 19.28 0.65 4.64
CA ASN A 157 18.31 1.21 5.59
C ASN A 157 16.87 0.86 5.20
N THR A 158 16.57 0.73 3.90
CA THR A 158 15.27 0.28 3.40
C THR A 158 15.04 -1.22 3.55
N ASN A 159 16.12 -2.01 3.69
CA ASN A 159 16.05 -3.47 3.80
C ASN A 159 15.83 -3.99 5.23
N LEU A 160 15.97 -3.14 6.23
CA LEU A 160 15.88 -3.49 7.65
C LEU A 160 14.45 -3.89 8.05
#